data_AF-G7Z5H3-F1
#
_entry.id   AF-G7Z5H3-F1
#
_cell.length_a   1.000
_cell.length_b   1.000
_cell.length_c   1.000
_cell.angle_alpha   90.00
_cell.angle_beta   90.00
_cell.angle_gamma   90.00
#
_symmetry.space_group_name_H-M   'P 1'
#
loop_
_entity.id
_entity.type
_entity.pdbx_description
1 polymer ?
#
loop_
_entity_poly.entity_id
_entity_poly.type
_entity_poly.pdbx_seq_one_letter_code
_entity_poly.pdbx_strand_id
1 'polypeptide(L)'
;MMRRVSTKTAALVATPSPAPVAQIAPPAAPPTLADDLLQGADSIAKFMGVTRRQAYHFVADGRIPTFRIGAIICARKSTILNWIAQQEAAQGGGGTL
;
A
#
# COMPACT_ATOMS: atom_id res chain seq x y z
N MET A 1 42.36 57.19 31.53
CA MET A 1 41.68 57.34 30.21
C MET A 1 41.64 55.93 29.60
N MET A 2 40.54 55.23 29.30
CA MET A 2 39.11 55.49 29.10
C MET A 2 38.29 54.29 29.61
N ARG A 3 37.02 54.53 29.99
CA ARG A 3 35.99 53.54 30.34
C ARG A 3 35.34 52.93 29.08
N ARG A 4 34.93 51.65 29.16
CA ARG A 4 33.68 51.05 28.61
C ARG A 4 33.46 49.74 29.39
N VAL A 5 32.49 49.61 30.30
CA VAL A 5 31.07 49.24 30.08
C VAL A 5 30.91 48.22 28.95
N SER A 6 30.51 46.99 29.26
CA SER A 6 29.13 46.51 28.99
C SER A 6 29.02 44.98 29.03
N THR A 7 27.89 44.54 29.60
CA THR A 7 27.06 43.36 29.27
C THR A 7 27.70 41.95 29.34
N LYS A 8 27.31 41.14 30.35
CA LYS A 8 26.09 40.32 30.42
C LYS A 8 26.10 39.21 29.37
N THR A 9 26.16 37.95 29.82
CA THR A 9 25.12 36.93 29.55
C THR A 9 25.59 35.58 30.12
N ALA A 10 24.72 34.97 30.90
CA ALA A 10 24.91 33.69 31.58
C ALA A 10 25.16 32.57 30.57
N ALA A 11 26.20 31.77 30.84
CA ALA A 11 26.46 30.53 30.14
C ALA A 11 25.37 29.50 30.51
N LEU A 12 24.46 29.27 29.57
CA LEU A 12 23.53 28.15 29.61
C LEU A 12 24.33 26.87 29.45
N VAL A 13 24.36 26.04 30.50
CA VAL A 13 24.98 24.71 30.46
C VAL A 13 24.25 23.85 29.44
N ALA A 14 24.93 23.59 28.33
CA ALA A 14 24.49 22.63 27.32
C ALA A 14 24.49 21.23 27.93
N THR A 15 23.31 20.66 28.07
CA THR A 15 23.10 19.22 28.27
C THR A 15 23.69 18.47 27.07
N PRO A 16 24.33 17.30 27.25
CA PRO A 16 24.75 16.51 26.10
C PRO A 16 23.50 16.08 25.32
N SER A 17 23.41 16.61 24.10
CA SER A 17 22.46 16.19 23.07
C SER A 17 22.52 14.67 22.97
N PRO A 18 21.43 13.92 23.23
CA PRO A 18 21.43 12.51 22.94
C PRO A 18 21.69 12.34 21.44
N ALA A 19 22.55 11.38 21.11
CA ALA A 19 22.85 10.95 19.75
C ALA A 19 21.53 10.81 18.94
N PRO A 20 21.54 11.08 17.63
CA PRO A 20 20.35 10.90 16.81
C PRO A 20 19.93 9.43 16.88
N VAL A 21 18.91 9.17 17.69
CA VAL A 21 18.18 7.90 17.69
C VAL A 21 17.73 7.72 16.25
N ALA A 22 18.21 6.64 15.62
CA ALA A 22 17.81 6.27 14.27
C ALA A 22 16.30 6.43 14.15
N GLN A 23 15.87 7.31 13.24
CA GLN A 23 14.47 7.56 12.95
C GLN A 23 13.88 6.26 12.41
N ILE A 24 13.29 5.45 13.29
CA ILE A 24 12.35 4.42 12.88
C ILE A 24 11.15 5.21 12.39
N ALA A 25 11.03 5.34 11.05
CA ALA A 25 9.83 5.86 10.44
C ALA A 25 8.62 5.15 11.08
N PRO A 26 7.54 5.86 11.45
CA PRO A 26 6.35 5.20 11.97
C PRO A 26 5.98 4.07 11.00
N PRO A 27 5.71 2.84 11.47
CA PRO A 27 5.28 1.78 10.56
C PRO A 27 4.06 2.34 9.85
N ALA A 28 4.15 2.45 8.52
CA ALA A 28 3.04 2.90 7.69
C ALA A 28 1.76 2.22 8.19
N ALA A 29 0.72 3.02 8.45
CA ALA A 29 -0.54 2.55 9.01
C ALA A 29 -0.98 1.22 8.35
N PRO A 30 -1.60 0.28 9.09
CA PRO A 30 -1.98 -1.01 8.52
C PRO A 30 -2.81 -0.79 7.26
N PRO A 31 -2.58 -1.58 6.19
CA PRO A 31 -3.26 -1.38 4.91
C PRO A 31 -4.76 -1.37 5.15
N THR A 32 -5.41 -0.29 4.74
CA THR A 32 -6.84 -0.14 4.97
C THR A 32 -7.61 -0.99 3.97
N LEU A 33 -8.87 -1.29 4.27
CA LEU A 33 -9.73 -1.95 3.29
C LEU A 33 -9.86 -1.14 2.00
N ALA A 34 -9.76 0.19 2.07
CA ALA A 34 -9.79 1.06 0.90
C ALA A 34 -8.60 0.78 -0.04
N ASP A 35 -7.41 0.48 0.49
CA ASP A 35 -6.22 0.17 -0.30
C ASP A 35 -6.33 -1.19 -1.01
N ASP A 36 -7.07 -2.13 -0.43
CA ASP A 36 -7.29 -3.47 -0.96
C ASP A 36 -8.45 -3.53 -1.98
N LEU A 37 -9.33 -2.52 -2.00
CA LEU A 37 -10.49 -2.49 -2.90
C LEU A 37 -10.16 -1.92 -4.28
N LEU A 38 -10.54 -2.67 -5.31
CA LEU A 38 -10.57 -2.25 -6.71
C LEU A 38 -12.00 -1.91 -7.07
N GLN A 39 -12.27 -0.64 -7.37
CA GLN A 39 -13.61 -0.18 -7.75
C GLN A 39 -13.69 0.05 -9.26
N GLY A 40 -14.68 -0.57 -9.88
CA GLY A 40 -14.93 -0.48 -11.31
C GLY A 40 -13.98 -1.33 -12.16
N ALA A 41 -14.40 -1.54 -13.41
CA ALA A 41 -13.65 -2.35 -14.37
C ALA A 41 -12.27 -1.76 -14.72
N ASP A 42 -12.09 -0.44 -14.68
CA ASP A 42 -10.77 0.18 -14.96
C ASP A 42 -9.73 -0.17 -13.92
N SER A 43 -10.10 -0.12 -12.63
CA SER A 43 -9.18 -0.44 -11.54
C SER A 43 -8.79 -1.91 -11.57
N ILE A 44 -9.75 -2.79 -11.86
CA ILE A 44 -9.52 -4.23 -12.05
C ILE A 44 -8.60 -4.47 -13.26
N ALA A 45 -8.89 -3.83 -14.39
CA ALA A 45 -8.10 -3.94 -15.61
C ALA A 45 -6.64 -3.49 -15.40
N LYS A 46 -6.44 -2.34 -14.75
CA LYS A 46 -5.11 -1.83 -14.39
C LYS A 46 -4.35 -2.77 -13.46
N PHE A 47 -5.03 -3.32 -12.45
CA PHE A 47 -4.41 -4.24 -11.50
C PHE A 47 -4.01 -5.57 -12.15
N MET A 48 -4.86 -6.12 -13.00
CA MET A 48 -4.62 -7.39 -13.68
C MET A 48 -3.75 -7.28 -14.95
N GLY A 49 -3.46 -6.06 -15.43
CA GLY A 49 -2.72 -5.85 -16.68
C GLY A 49 -3.51 -6.24 -17.94
N VAL A 50 -4.84 -6.16 -17.90
CA VAL A 50 -5.73 -6.54 -19.02
C VAL A 50 -6.51 -5.32 -19.53
N THR A 51 -7.17 -5.47 -20.68
CA THR A 51 -8.04 -4.40 -21.19
C THR A 51 -9.34 -4.29 -20.37
N ARG A 52 -9.95 -3.10 -20.32
CA ARG A 52 -11.27 -2.89 -19.67
C ARG A 52 -12.33 -3.85 -20.21
N ARG A 53 -12.33 -4.12 -21.53
CA ARG A 53 -13.27 -5.06 -22.16
C ARG A 53 -13.06 -6.48 -21.65
N GLN A 54 -11.82 -6.94 -21.53
CA GLN A 54 -11.51 -8.27 -20.96
C GLN A 54 -11.93 -8.34 -19.49
N ALA A 55 -11.70 -7.29 -18.71
CA ALA A 55 -12.17 -7.25 -17.32
C ALA A 55 -13.70 -7.44 -17.23
N TYR A 56 -14.49 -6.77 -18.08
CA TYR A 56 -15.94 -7.00 -18.13
C TYR A 56 -16.31 -8.44 -18.51
N HIS A 57 -15.62 -9.01 -19.50
CA HIS A 57 -15.86 -10.41 -19.89
C HIS A 57 -15.56 -11.38 -18.75
N PHE A 58 -14.45 -11.19 -18.03
CA PHE A 58 -14.12 -12.06 -16.90
C PHE A 58 -15.10 -11.93 -15.74
N VAL A 59 -15.63 -10.73 -15.50
CA VAL A 59 -16.68 -10.51 -14.50
C VAL A 59 -18.00 -11.17 -14.95
N ALA A 60 -18.40 -10.98 -16.20
CA ALA A 60 -19.64 -11.55 -16.73
C ALA A 60 -19.60 -13.09 -16.73
N ASP A 61 -18.46 -13.67 -17.08
CA ASP A 61 -18.24 -15.12 -17.09
C ASP A 61 -17.95 -15.70 -15.70
N GLY A 62 -17.85 -14.86 -14.66
CA GLY A 62 -17.52 -15.29 -13.30
C GLY A 62 -16.14 -15.92 -13.16
N ARG A 63 -15.20 -15.61 -14.07
CA ARG A 63 -13.84 -16.18 -14.08
C ARG A 63 -12.92 -15.59 -13.02
N ILE A 64 -13.28 -14.45 -12.44
CA ILE A 64 -12.50 -13.79 -11.39
C ILE A 64 -13.36 -13.48 -10.18
N PRO A 65 -12.80 -13.55 -8.95
CA PRO A 65 -13.56 -13.29 -7.73
C PRO A 65 -13.92 -11.80 -7.63
N THR A 66 -15.19 -11.48 -7.87
CA THR A 66 -15.72 -10.11 -7.83
C THR A 66 -17.08 -10.06 -7.16
N PHE A 67 -17.47 -8.88 -6.70
CA PHE A 67 -18.76 -8.61 -6.07
C PHE A 67 -19.28 -7.24 -6.49
N ARG A 68 -20.54 -6.93 -6.19
CA ARG A 68 -21.15 -5.64 -6.58
C ARG A 68 -21.54 -4.83 -5.36
N ILE A 69 -21.29 -3.52 -5.41
CA ILE A 69 -21.82 -2.53 -4.47
C ILE A 69 -22.70 -1.58 -5.30
N GLY A 70 -24.02 -1.75 -5.19
CA GLY A 70 -24.97 -1.06 -6.06
C GLY A 70 -24.72 -1.39 -7.55
N ALA A 71 -24.48 -0.36 -8.36
CA ALA A 71 -24.18 -0.52 -9.78
C ALA A 71 -22.70 -0.87 -10.06
N ILE A 72 -21.80 -0.65 -9.10
CA ILE A 72 -20.35 -0.73 -9.30
C ILE A 72 -19.86 -2.15 -9.04
N ILE A 73 -19.03 -2.67 -9.96
CA ILE A 73 -18.31 -3.93 -9.78
C ILE A 73 -17.06 -3.64 -8.97
N CYS A 74 -16.85 -4.41 -7.92
CA CYS A 74 -15.69 -4.30 -7.04
C CYS A 74 -14.97 -5.65 -6.95
N ALA A 75 -13.67 -5.58 -6.70
CA ALA A 75 -12.85 -6.74 -6.38
C ALA A 75 -11.89 -6.41 -5.25
N ARG A 76 -11.42 -7.41 -4.51
CA ARG A 76 -10.34 -7.23 -3.54
C ARG A 76 -9.03 -7.74 -4.13
N LYS A 77 -7.95 -6.96 -4.02
CA LYS A 77 -6.62 -7.34 -4.51
C LYS A 77 -6.16 -8.63 -3.84
N SER A 78 -6.27 -8.70 -2.51
CA SER A 78 -5.94 -9.88 -1.71
C SER A 78 -6.69 -11.14 -2.17
N THR A 79 -7.99 -11.03 -2.47
CA THR A 79 -8.79 -12.16 -2.95
C THR A 79 -8.37 -12.61 -4.35
N ILE A 80 -8.10 -11.67 -5.27
CA ILE A 80 -7.59 -12.01 -6.61
C ILE A 80 -6.23 -12.71 -6.50
N LEU A 81 -5.30 -12.18 -5.70
CA LEU A 81 -3.97 -12.77 -5.50
C LEU A 81 -4.06 -14.20 -4.93
N ASN A 82 -4.88 -14.40 -3.90
CA ASN A 82 -5.09 -15.72 -3.31
C ASN A 82 -5.72 -16.69 -4.32
N TRP A 83 -6.65 -16.21 -5.14
CA TRP A 83 -7.26 -17.02 -6.19
C TRP A 83 -6.24 -17.40 -7.28
N ILE A 84 -5.38 -16.48 -7.73
CA ILE A 84 -4.30 -16.76 -8.68
C ILE A 84 -3.37 -17.84 -8.13
N ALA A 85 -2.91 -17.67 -6.88
CA ALA A 85 -2.05 -18.66 -6.22
C ALA A 85 -2.69 -20.06 -6.17
N GLN A 86 -4.02 -20.13 -5.96
CA GLN A 86 -4.75 -21.40 -6.01
C GLN A 86 -4.79 -22.01 -7.42
N GLN A 87 -4.97 -21.20 -8.46
CA GLN A 87 -4.93 -21.67 -9.85
C GLN A 87 -3.54 -22.17 -10.23
N GLU A 88 -2.50 -21.43 -9.84
CA GLU A 88 -1.09 -21.81 -10.06
C GLU A 88 -0.75 -23.12 -9.34
N ALA A 89 -1.20 -23.30 -8.10
CA ALA A 89 -0.99 -24.54 -7.36
C ALA A 89 -1.76 -25.72 -7.97
N ALA A 90 -2.99 -25.49 -8.42
CA ALA A 90 -3.81 -26.53 -9.06
C ALA A 90 -3.22 -26.97 -10.41
N GLN A 91 -2.64 -26.06 -11.18
CA GLN A 91 -1.99 -26.37 -12.45
C GLN A 91 -0.56 -26.90 -12.27
N GLY A 92 0.18 -26.37 -11.29
CA GLY A 92 1.56 -26.75 -10.96
C GLY A 92 1.72 -28.13 -10.33
N GLY A 93 0.62 -28.79 -9.93
CA GLY A 93 0.63 -30.16 -9.43
C GLY A 93 0.63 -31.26 -10.50
N GLY A 94 0.57 -30.91 -11.80
CA GLY A 94 0.35 -31.86 -12.91
C GLY A 94 1.32 -31.77 -14.07
N GLY A 95 2.54 -31.25 -13.86
CA GLY A 95 3.54 -31.06 -14.91
C GLY A 95 4.87 -31.72 -14.59
N THR A 96 4.93 -33.04 -14.68
CA THR A 96 6.18 -33.77 -14.88
C THR A 96 6.69 -33.44 -16.28
N LEU A 97 7.80 -32.71 -16.37
CA LEU A 97 8.72 -32.75 -17.50
C LEU A 97 10.13 -32.98 -16.95
#